data_AF-A0A9D2G8F9-F1
#
_entry.id   AF-A0A9D2G8F9-F1
#
_cell.length_a   1.000
_cell.length_b   1.000
_cell.length_c   1.000
_cell.angle_alpha   90.00
_cell.angle_beta   90.00
_cell.angle_gamma   90.00
#
_symmetry.space_group_name_H-M   'P 1'
#
loop_
_entity.id
_entity.type
_entity.pdbx_description
1 polymer ?
#
loop_
_entity_poly.entity_id
_entity_poly.type
_entity_poly.pdbx_seq_one_letter_code
_entity_poly.pdbx_strand_id
1 'polypeptide(L)'
;MNRKFLLEQWVNILRCDILIVGMDCEIRESYGGMPREMNPLCTDPAFLCRLMERKEKDYPDIYCEKQAVLYAVIPLEQEKVIMGPVNVTGSSNELDDFMIRTHFVRGMAAHMVPCCELKLFGAGVLALYHVFTGREMTAEDLWEKNGLQGMTQKEARSSVQKI
;
A
#
# COMPACT_ATOMS: atom_id res chain seq x y z
N MET A 1 -23.79 0.61 2.46
CA MET A 1 -22.60 1.22 3.10
C MET A 1 -22.09 2.34 2.20
N ASN A 2 -21.71 3.50 2.73
CA ASN A 2 -21.14 4.58 1.93
C ASN A 2 -19.65 4.30 1.68
N ARG A 3 -19.31 3.74 0.51
CA ARG A 3 -17.94 3.34 0.12
C ARG A 3 -16.97 4.53 0.19
N LYS A 4 -17.37 5.69 -0.35
CA LYS A 4 -16.55 6.90 -0.35
C LYS A 4 -16.17 7.33 1.06
N PHE A 5 -17.15 7.49 1.94
CA PHE A 5 -16.90 7.88 3.33
C PHE A 5 -15.97 6.88 4.03
N LEU A 6 -16.20 5.58 3.85
CA LEU A 6 -15.36 4.54 4.44
C LEU A 6 -13.90 4.64 3.97
N LEU A 7 -13.68 4.75 2.66
CA LEU A 7 -12.34 4.85 2.08
C LEU A 7 -11.64 6.13 2.54
N GLU A 8 -12.34 7.26 2.62
CA GLU A 8 -11.79 8.50 3.21
C GLU A 8 -11.35 8.32 4.67
N GLN A 9 -12.12 7.57 5.48
CA GLN A 9 -11.70 7.28 6.86
C GLN A 9 -10.46 6.39 6.91
N TRP A 10 -10.36 5.39 6.04
CA TRP A 10 -9.18 4.53 5.98
C TRP A 10 -7.94 5.28 5.53
N VAL A 11 -8.03 6.20 4.58
CA VAL A 11 -6.91 7.08 4.23
C VAL A 11 -6.46 7.89 5.45
N ASN A 12 -7.38 8.45 6.23
CA ASN A 12 -7.02 9.22 7.43
C ASN A 12 -6.32 8.36 8.51
N ILE A 13 -6.75 7.11 8.67
CA ILE A 13 -6.17 6.17 9.64
C ILE A 13 -4.80 5.67 9.18
N LEU A 14 -4.69 5.25 7.92
CA LEU A 14 -3.49 4.60 7.37
C LEU A 14 -2.46 5.61 6.85
N ARG A 15 -2.90 6.84 6.60
CA ARG A 15 -2.14 7.92 5.96
C ARG A 15 -1.61 7.57 4.57
N CYS A 16 -2.22 6.62 3.88
CA CYS A 16 -1.84 6.25 2.51
C CYS A 16 -3.02 6.46 1.56
N ASP A 17 -2.69 6.66 0.28
CA ASP A 17 -3.69 6.75 -0.77
C ASP A 17 -4.31 5.38 -1.04
N ILE A 18 -5.58 5.40 -1.45
CA ILE A 18 -6.32 4.23 -1.91
C ILE A 18 -6.86 4.52 -3.30
N LEU A 19 -6.48 3.72 -4.28
CA LEU A 19 -6.88 3.85 -5.68
C LEU A 19 -7.79 2.70 -6.08
N ILE A 20 -8.80 3.00 -6.89
CA ILE A 20 -9.61 2.00 -7.60
C ILE A 20 -9.17 2.01 -9.05
N VAL A 21 -8.65 0.88 -9.51
CA VAL A 21 -7.97 0.78 -10.82
C VAL A 21 -8.66 -0.28 -11.66
N GLY A 22 -9.07 0.10 -12.87
CA GLY A 22 -9.67 -0.81 -13.83
C GLY A 22 -8.64 -1.79 -14.41
N MET A 23 -9.12 -2.89 -14.97
CA MET A 23 -8.26 -3.91 -15.61
C MET A 23 -7.47 -3.38 -16.83
N ASP A 24 -7.82 -2.20 -17.32
CA ASP A 24 -7.14 -1.39 -18.34
C ASP A 24 -6.01 -0.50 -17.77
N CYS A 25 -5.65 -0.66 -16.49
CA CYS A 25 -4.73 0.20 -15.72
C CYS A 25 -5.20 1.65 -15.53
N GLU A 26 -6.46 1.98 -15.84
CA GLU A 26 -6.96 3.34 -15.63
C GLU A 26 -7.41 3.54 -14.18
N ILE A 27 -6.95 4.63 -13.56
CA ILE A 27 -7.37 5.02 -12.21
C ILE A 27 -8.78 5.61 -12.30
N ARG A 28 -9.77 4.88 -11.81
CA ARG A 28 -11.19 5.28 -11.81
C ARG A 28 -11.50 6.22 -10.65
N GLU A 29 -10.96 5.91 -9.49
CA GLU A 29 -11.16 6.69 -8.26
C GLU A 29 -9.85 6.76 -7.48
N SER A 30 -9.63 7.90 -6.82
CA SER A 30 -8.46 8.16 -6.00
C SER A 30 -8.91 8.78 -4.68
N TYR A 31 -8.51 8.16 -3.58
CA TYR A 31 -8.78 8.61 -2.23
C TYR A 31 -7.46 8.91 -1.54
N GLY A 32 -7.34 10.13 -1.00
CA GLY A 32 -6.17 10.56 -0.25
C GLY A 32 -5.71 11.96 -0.58
N GLY A 33 -4.63 12.37 0.07
CA GLY A 33 -4.13 13.74 0.05
C GLY A 33 -2.79 13.88 -0.66
N MET A 34 -2.19 12.79 -1.15
CA MET A 34 -0.92 12.88 -1.84
C MET A 34 -1.11 13.58 -3.20
N PRO A 35 -0.30 14.61 -3.52
CA PRO A 35 -0.29 15.18 -4.85
C PRO A 35 0.03 14.11 -5.90
N ARG A 36 -0.58 14.18 -7.09
CA ARG A 36 -0.40 13.15 -8.13
C ARG A 36 1.05 13.04 -8.59
N GLU A 37 1.76 14.15 -8.64
CA GLU A 37 3.18 14.22 -8.95
C GLU A 37 4.07 13.57 -7.86
N MET A 38 3.52 13.39 -6.66
CA MET A 38 4.19 12.72 -5.54
C MET A 38 3.84 11.23 -5.44
N ASN A 39 2.80 10.77 -6.15
CA ASN A 39 2.31 9.39 -6.07
C ASN A 39 2.91 8.53 -7.20
N PRO A 40 3.71 7.47 -6.89
CA PRO A 40 4.31 6.60 -7.89
C PRO A 40 3.28 5.88 -8.77
N LEU A 41 2.07 5.63 -8.25
CA LEU A 41 0.98 5.02 -9.01
C LEU A 41 0.42 5.98 -10.08
N CYS A 42 0.68 7.28 -9.95
CA CYS A 42 0.31 8.30 -10.94
C CYS A 42 1.48 8.69 -11.86
N THR A 43 2.71 8.73 -11.35
CA THR A 43 3.89 9.18 -12.11
C THR A 43 4.57 8.07 -12.91
N ASP A 44 4.36 6.80 -12.53
CA ASP A 44 4.92 5.64 -13.21
C ASP A 44 3.80 4.66 -13.64
N PRO A 45 3.15 4.91 -14.80
CA PRO A 45 2.09 4.05 -15.32
C PRO A 45 2.55 2.61 -15.58
N ALA A 46 3.83 2.42 -15.93
CA ALA A 46 4.39 1.09 -16.14
C ALA A 46 4.46 0.31 -14.82
N PHE A 47 4.80 0.97 -13.72
CA PHE A 47 4.72 0.38 -12.39
C PHE A 47 3.29 0.07 -11.96
N LEU A 48 2.34 0.98 -12.21
CA LEU A 48 0.93 0.72 -11.94
C LEU A 48 0.44 -0.52 -12.70
N CYS A 49 0.68 -0.60 -14.01
CA CYS A 49 0.32 -1.78 -14.79
C CYS A 49 1.01 -3.04 -14.28
N ARG A 50 2.29 -2.97 -13.89
CA ARG A 50 2.98 -4.10 -13.28
C ARG A 50 2.27 -4.60 -12.03
N LEU A 51 1.76 -3.73 -11.17
CA LEU A 51 0.95 -4.14 -10.00
C LEU A 51 -0.38 -4.77 -10.43
N MET A 52 -1.03 -4.23 -11.46
CA MET A 52 -2.28 -4.75 -12.00
C MET A 52 -2.12 -6.12 -12.67
N GLU A 53 -0.99 -6.39 -13.32
CA GLU A 53 -0.69 -7.65 -14.02
C GLU A 53 -0.24 -8.78 -13.08
N ARG A 54 0.02 -8.48 -11.80
CA ARG A 54 0.38 -9.51 -10.82
C ARG A 54 -0.71 -10.59 -10.78
N LYS A 55 -0.26 -11.85 -10.77
CA LYS A 55 -1.11 -13.03 -10.75
C LYS A 55 -2.20 -12.86 -9.69
N GLU A 56 -3.45 -13.01 -10.13
CA GLU A 56 -4.59 -12.92 -9.23
C GLU A 56 -4.53 -14.02 -8.16
N LYS A 57 -4.84 -13.61 -6.94
CA LYS A 57 -4.82 -14.44 -5.74
C LYS A 57 -6.19 -14.34 -5.08
N ASP A 58 -6.57 -15.36 -4.33
CA ASP A 58 -7.77 -15.36 -3.50
C ASP A 58 -7.57 -14.62 -2.17
N TYR A 59 -6.55 -13.76 -2.08
CA TYR A 59 -6.17 -12.95 -0.92
C TYR A 59 -5.46 -11.66 -1.34
N PRO A 60 -5.35 -10.65 -0.45
CA PRO A 60 -4.62 -9.42 -0.75
C PRO A 60 -3.14 -9.68 -1.05
N ASP A 61 -2.67 -9.17 -2.17
CA ASP A 61 -1.28 -9.26 -2.58
C ASP A 61 -0.50 -8.07 -2.02
N ILE A 62 0.56 -8.32 -1.27
CA ILE A 62 1.42 -7.25 -0.75
C ILE A 62 2.70 -7.18 -1.57
N TYR A 63 2.89 -6.05 -2.23
CA TYR A 63 4.13 -5.73 -2.93
C TYR A 63 5.04 -4.88 -2.04
N CYS A 64 6.33 -5.21 -2.01
CA CYS A 64 7.32 -4.54 -1.17
C CYS A 64 8.53 -4.08 -1.98
N GLU A 65 8.81 -2.78 -1.97
CA GLU A 65 9.99 -2.17 -2.56
C GLU A 65 11.00 -1.79 -1.47
N LYS A 66 12.28 -2.04 -1.73
CA LYS A 66 13.40 -1.68 -0.83
C LYS A 66 13.24 -2.17 0.61
N GLN A 67 12.47 -3.23 0.85
CA GLN A 67 12.16 -3.76 2.19
C GLN A 67 11.51 -2.73 3.12
N ALA A 68 10.84 -1.72 2.57
CA ALA A 68 10.35 -0.58 3.33
C ALA A 68 9.04 0.00 2.80
N VAL A 69 8.85 0.06 1.48
CA VAL A 69 7.65 0.65 0.87
C VAL A 69 6.68 -0.45 0.47
N LEU A 70 5.48 -0.43 1.04
CA LEU A 70 4.45 -1.41 0.77
C LEU A 70 3.31 -0.85 -0.07
N TYR A 71 2.76 -1.75 -0.88
CA TYR A 71 1.49 -1.57 -1.58
C TYR A 71 0.67 -2.83 -1.37
N ALA A 72 -0.62 -2.67 -1.11
CA ALA A 72 -1.56 -3.78 -1.05
C ALA A 72 -2.49 -3.73 -2.26
N VAL A 73 -2.70 -4.87 -2.89
CA VAL A 73 -3.60 -5.02 -4.03
C VAL A 73 -4.69 -6.02 -3.65
N ILE A 74 -5.93 -5.54 -3.62
CA ILE A 74 -7.11 -6.37 -3.37
C ILE A 74 -7.82 -6.59 -4.71
N PRO A 75 -7.84 -7.82 -5.24
CA PRO A 75 -8.55 -8.12 -6.48
C PRO A 75 -10.06 -8.13 -6.26
N LEU A 76 -10.79 -7.43 -7.12
CA LEU A 76 -12.24 -7.47 -7.28
C LEU A 76 -12.58 -7.96 -8.70
N GLU A 77 -13.85 -8.22 -9.00
CA GLU A 77 -14.26 -8.86 -10.28
C GLU A 77 -13.83 -8.10 -11.54
N GLN A 78 -13.84 -6.76 -11.52
CA GLN A 78 -13.58 -5.91 -12.70
C GLN A 78 -12.61 -4.75 -12.42
N GLU A 79 -11.99 -4.74 -11.24
CA GLU A 79 -11.08 -3.71 -10.77
C GLU A 79 -10.21 -4.26 -9.65
N LYS A 80 -9.15 -3.53 -9.30
CA LYS A 80 -8.36 -3.78 -8.10
C LYS A 80 -8.35 -2.55 -7.23
N VAL A 81 -8.41 -2.77 -5.92
CA VAL A 81 -8.13 -1.72 -4.95
C VAL A 81 -6.64 -1.75 -4.64
N ILE A 82 -5.94 -0.64 -4.87
CA ILE A 82 -4.54 -0.49 -4.52
C ILE A 82 -4.42 0.47 -3.35
N MET A 83 -3.77 0.03 -2.28
CA MET A 83 -3.47 0.86 -1.11
C MET A 83 -1.96 1.11 -1.06
N GLY A 84 -1.54 2.35 -0.85
CA GLY A 84 -0.13 2.73 -0.81
C GLY A 84 0.21 3.87 -1.78
N PRO A 85 1.50 4.28 -1.84
CA PRO A 85 2.63 3.71 -1.11
C PRO A 85 2.57 3.98 0.40
N VAL A 86 3.17 3.09 1.20
CA VAL A 86 3.38 3.33 2.62
C VAL A 86 4.75 2.84 3.08
N ASN A 87 5.43 3.62 3.90
CA ASN A 87 6.72 3.29 4.48
C ASN A 87 6.53 2.72 5.88
N VAL A 88 7.04 1.50 6.11
CA VAL A 88 6.92 0.80 7.40
C VAL A 88 8.20 0.81 8.23
N THR A 89 9.29 1.37 7.72
CA THR A 89 10.59 1.44 8.42
C THR A 89 10.96 2.84 8.89
N GLY A 90 10.18 3.85 8.52
CA GLY A 90 10.50 5.26 8.73
C GLY A 90 11.28 5.87 7.56
N SER A 91 11.25 7.19 7.46
CA SER A 91 11.84 7.96 6.35
C SER A 91 13.36 7.90 6.30
N SER A 92 13.90 7.73 5.10
CA SER A 92 15.32 7.90 4.82
C SER A 92 15.51 8.64 3.49
N ASN A 93 16.57 9.43 3.37
CA ASN A 93 16.90 10.13 2.12
C ASN A 93 17.13 9.14 0.96
N GLU A 94 17.61 7.93 1.25
CA GLU A 94 17.79 6.87 0.25
C GLU A 94 16.46 6.39 -0.35
N LEU A 95 15.38 6.37 0.45
CA LEU A 95 14.05 6.02 -0.05
C LEU A 95 13.50 7.14 -0.93
N ASP A 96 13.63 8.39 -0.51
CA ASP A 96 13.21 9.54 -1.33
C ASP A 96 13.95 9.54 -2.69
N ASP A 97 15.27 9.33 -2.70
CA ASP A 97 16.07 9.19 -3.91
C ASP A 97 15.62 8.03 -4.80
N PHE A 98 15.27 6.90 -4.19
CA PHE A 98 14.74 5.74 -4.91
C PHE A 98 13.41 6.07 -5.62
N MET A 99 12.47 6.73 -4.93
CA MET A 99 11.18 7.11 -5.50
C MET A 99 11.33 8.09 -6.67
N ILE A 100 12.22 9.08 -6.54
CA ILE A 100 12.50 10.05 -7.61
C ILE A 100 13.08 9.35 -8.84
N ARG A 101 14.11 8.51 -8.64
CA ARG A 101 14.85 7.89 -9.75
C ARG A 101 14.10 6.76 -10.43
N THR A 102 13.31 6.00 -9.68
CA THR A 102 12.66 4.78 -10.16
C THR A 102 11.24 5.03 -10.63
N HIS A 103 10.47 5.83 -9.89
CA HIS A 103 9.05 6.08 -10.17
C HIS A 103 8.78 7.51 -10.66
N PHE A 104 9.83 8.27 -10.95
CA PHE A 104 9.74 9.63 -11.51
C PHE A 104 8.92 10.59 -10.65
N VAL A 105 8.84 10.32 -9.35
CA VAL A 105 8.13 11.14 -8.38
C VAL A 105 8.80 12.52 -8.31
N ARG A 106 8.00 13.59 -8.30
CA ARG A 106 8.45 14.98 -8.29
C ARG A 106 7.86 15.70 -7.09
N GLY A 107 8.72 16.37 -6.31
CA GLY A 107 8.32 17.17 -5.16
C GLY A 107 9.54 17.63 -4.36
N MET A 108 9.48 18.84 -3.79
CA MET A 108 10.56 19.40 -2.96
C MET A 108 10.41 19.07 -1.46
N ALA A 109 9.46 18.20 -1.10
CA ALA A 109 9.22 17.84 0.30
C ALA A 109 10.06 16.62 0.69
N ALA A 110 10.81 16.72 1.78
CA ALA A 110 11.39 15.56 2.44
C ALA A 110 10.26 14.65 2.95
N HIS A 111 10.47 13.33 2.96
CA HIS A 111 9.50 12.33 3.44
C HIS A 111 8.32 12.13 2.46
N MET A 112 8.62 11.81 1.20
CA MET A 112 7.59 11.73 0.15
C MET A 112 6.61 10.55 0.35
N VAL A 113 7.05 9.48 1.02
CA VAL A 113 6.21 8.32 1.31
C VAL A 113 5.68 8.39 2.75
N PRO A 114 4.35 8.35 2.95
CA PRO A 114 3.74 8.37 4.27
C PRO A 114 4.20 7.19 5.14
N CYS A 115 4.42 7.44 6.42
CA CYS A 115 4.77 6.40 7.39
C CYS A 115 3.51 5.80 8.01
N CYS A 116 3.42 4.47 8.03
CA CYS A 116 2.40 3.72 8.76
C CYS A 116 3.05 2.50 9.40
N GLU A 117 2.65 2.18 10.62
CA GLU A 117 3.08 0.95 11.28
C GLU A 117 2.60 -0.28 10.47
N LEU A 118 3.45 -1.28 10.28
CA LEU A 118 3.11 -2.46 9.47
C LEU A 118 1.84 -3.16 9.99
N LYS A 119 1.69 -3.25 11.32
CA LYS A 119 0.50 -3.83 11.96
C LYS A 119 -0.77 -3.06 11.61
N LEU A 120 -0.71 -1.73 11.64
CA LEU A 120 -1.83 -0.87 11.30
C LEU A 120 -2.17 -0.99 9.80
N PHE A 121 -1.15 -1.00 8.94
CA PHE A 121 -1.33 -1.20 7.51
C PHE A 121 -1.98 -2.55 7.20
N GLY A 122 -1.44 -3.65 7.76
CA GLY A 122 -2.01 -4.99 7.58
C GLY A 122 -3.45 -5.08 8.08
N ALA A 123 -3.77 -4.49 9.24
CA ALA A 123 -5.14 -4.46 9.74
C ALA A 123 -6.09 -3.70 8.80
N GLY A 124 -5.65 -2.57 8.23
CA GLY A 124 -6.42 -1.82 7.24
C GLY A 124 -6.66 -2.61 5.95
N VAL A 125 -5.65 -3.32 5.46
CA VAL A 125 -5.77 -4.20 4.29
C VAL A 125 -6.80 -5.31 4.56
N LEU A 126 -6.73 -5.98 5.71
CA LEU A 126 -7.67 -7.05 6.07
C LEU A 126 -9.09 -6.53 6.23
N ALA A 127 -9.26 -5.38 6.86
CA ALA A 127 -10.57 -4.77 7.05
C ALA A 127 -11.21 -4.40 5.70
N LEU A 128 -10.45 -3.77 4.80
CA LEU A 128 -10.95 -3.45 3.46
C LEU A 128 -11.19 -4.71 2.62
N TYR A 129 -10.32 -5.72 2.73
CA TYR A 129 -10.52 -7.00 2.07
C TYR A 129 -11.84 -7.66 2.47
N HIS A 130 -12.13 -7.71 3.78
CA HIS A 130 -13.39 -8.23 4.28
C HIS A 130 -14.58 -7.40 3.79
N VAL A 131 -14.49 -6.08 3.86
CA VAL A 131 -15.55 -5.18 3.40
C VAL A 131 -15.88 -5.40 1.91
N PHE A 132 -14.88 -5.59 1.06
CA PHE A 132 -15.09 -5.72 -0.37
C PHE A 132 -15.49 -7.13 -0.82
N THR A 133 -15.00 -8.16 -0.13
CA THR A 133 -15.14 -9.56 -0.60
C THR A 133 -15.99 -10.43 0.30
N GLY A 134 -16.29 -9.99 1.53
CA GLY A 134 -16.91 -10.78 2.59
C GLY A 134 -16.00 -11.88 3.17
N ARG A 135 -14.75 -11.99 2.71
CA ARG A 135 -13.81 -13.02 3.15
C ARG A 135 -12.99 -12.57 4.34
N GLU A 136 -12.53 -13.51 5.14
CA GLU A 136 -11.70 -13.27 6.30
C GLU A 136 -10.31 -13.88 6.09
N MET A 137 -9.32 -13.25 6.72
CA MET A 137 -7.93 -13.70 6.70
C MET A 137 -7.25 -13.21 7.97
N THR A 138 -6.37 -14.02 8.54
CA THR A 138 -5.57 -13.61 9.70
C THR A 138 -4.40 -12.72 9.26
N ALA A 139 -3.88 -11.89 10.17
CA ALA A 139 -2.67 -11.12 9.89
C ALA A 139 -1.46 -12.02 9.61
N GLU A 140 -1.36 -13.17 10.28
CA GLU A 140 -0.28 -14.13 10.05
C GLU A 140 -0.33 -14.69 8.62
N ASP A 141 -1.50 -15.13 8.16
CA ASP A 141 -1.72 -15.60 6.79
C ASP A 141 -1.39 -14.54 5.75
N LEU A 142 -1.78 -13.27 5.99
CA LEU A 142 -1.50 -12.16 5.08
C LEU A 142 0.01 -12.03 4.84
N TRP A 143 0.81 -12.05 5.91
CA TRP A 143 2.25 -11.89 5.80
C TRP A 143 2.95 -13.14 5.29
N GLU A 144 2.51 -14.33 5.70
CA GLU A 144 3.05 -15.62 5.26
C GLU A 144 2.85 -15.84 3.76
N LYS A 145 1.61 -15.71 3.29
CA LYS A 145 1.26 -15.94 1.87
C LYS A 145 1.89 -14.91 0.92
N ASN A 146 2.40 -13.80 1.46
CA ASN A 146 3.15 -12.79 0.72
C ASN A 146 4.68 -12.89 0.96
N GLY A 147 5.15 -13.84 1.76
CA GLY A 147 6.59 -14.05 2.02
C GLY A 147 7.24 -12.96 2.87
N LEU A 148 6.46 -12.25 3.70
CA LEU A 148 6.88 -11.06 4.45
C LEU A 148 7.00 -11.29 5.97
N GLN A 149 6.98 -12.55 6.44
CA GLN A 149 7.17 -12.87 7.87
C GLN A 149 8.46 -12.30 8.47
N GLY A 150 9.52 -12.10 7.68
CA GLY A 150 10.76 -11.49 8.17
C GLY A 150 10.60 -10.02 8.59
N MET A 151 9.67 -9.28 7.96
CA MET A 151 9.41 -7.87 8.30
C MET A 151 8.71 -7.74 9.66
N THR A 152 7.74 -8.62 9.95
CA THR A 152 7.03 -8.63 11.24
C THR A 152 7.98 -8.97 12.40
N GLN A 153 8.93 -9.88 12.19
CA GLN A 153 9.96 -10.20 13.18
C GLN A 153 10.93 -9.03 13.44
N LYS A 154 11.32 -8.29 12.39
CA LYS A 154 12.20 -7.12 12.52
C LYS A 154 11.53 -6.01 13.32
N GLU A 155 10.26 -5.73 13.05
CA GLU A 155 9.48 -4.79 13.86
C GLU A 155 9.40 -5.21 15.32
N ALA A 156 9.03 -6.47 15.60
CA ALA A 156 8.92 -6.98 16.96
C ALA A 156 10.23 -6.81 17.74
N ARG A 157 11.38 -7.07 17.09
CA ARG A 157 12.71 -6.83 17.69
C ARG A 157 12.98 -5.34 17.94
N SER A 158 12.59 -4.46 17.02
CA SER A 158 12.78 -3.01 17.17
C SER A 158 11.94 -2.41 18.31
N SER A 159 10.74 -2.94 18.57
CA SER A 159 9.89 -2.50 19.68
C SER A 159 10.45 -2.91 21.05
N VAL A 160 11.11 -4.06 21.15
CA VAL A 160 11.69 -4.57 22.41
C VAL A 160 12.95 -3.79 22.82
N GLN A 161 13.71 -3.24 21.88
CA GLN A 161 14.94 -2.49 22.15
C GLN A 161 14.72 -1.04 22.63
N LYS A 162 13.47 -0.56 22.67
CA LYS A 162 13.12 0.83 23.07
C LYS A 162 12.64 0.96 24.52
N ILE A 163 12.92 -0.01 25.40
CA ILE A 163 12.51 -0.01 26.82
C ILE A 163 13.73 0.18 27.72
#